data_AF-A0A0E3P3F5-F1
#
_entry.id   AF-A0A0E3P3F5-F1
#
_cell.length_a   1.000
_cell.length_b   1.000
_cell.length_c   1.000
_cell.angle_alpha   90.00
_cell.angle_beta   90.00
_cell.angle_gamma   90.00
#
_symmetry.space_group_name_H-M   'P 1'
#
loop_
_entity.id
_entity.type
_entity.pdbx_description
1 polymer ?
#
loop_
_entity_poly.entity_id
_entity_poly.type
_entity_poly.pdbx_seq_one_letter_code
_entity_poly.pdbx_strand_id
1 'polypeptide(L)' 'MYDTAKIRKYNRRRGIKSNIPVNKRNRKKKKIGRPIKVDQEE' A
#
# COMPACT_ATOMS: atom_id res chain seq x y z
N MET A 1 8.97 4.35 12.75
CA MET A 1 8.30 3.94 11.50
C MET A 1 6.91 4.58 11.48
N TYR A 2 6.73 5.68 10.75
CA TYR A 2 5.43 6.35 10.67
C TYR A 2 4.40 5.40 10.04
N ASP A 3 3.36 5.09 10.80
CA ASP A 3 2.30 4.21 10.33
C ASP A 3 1.61 4.84 9.12
N THR A 4 1.85 4.26 7.94
CA THR A 4 1.29 4.74 6.68
C THR A 4 -0.25 4.69 6.68
N ALA A 5 -0.88 3.90 7.55
CA ALA A 5 -2.33 3.92 7.74
C ALA A 5 -2.79 5.17 8.51
N LYS A 6 -2.07 5.58 9.56
CA LYS A 6 -2.37 6.82 10.30
C LYS A 6 -2.25 8.05 9.41
N ILE A 7 -1.21 8.14 8.60
CA ILE A 7 -1.01 9.26 7.67
C ILE A 7 -2.12 9.27 6.60
N ARG A 8 -2.46 8.12 5.99
CA ARG A 8 -3.56 8.04 5.03
C ARG A 8 -4.91 8.45 5.65
N LYS A 9 -5.18 8.04 6.91
CA LYS A 9 -6.41 8.42 7.61
C LYS A 9 -6.47 9.92 7.88
N TYR A 10 -5.36 10.52 8.27
CA TYR A 10 -5.25 11.97 8.51
C TYR A 10 -5.41 12.77 7.20
N ASN A 11 -4.70 12.41 6.13
CA ASN A 11 -4.78 13.10 4.84
C ASN A 11 -6.17 12.94 4.18
N ARG A 12 -6.80 11.76 4.30
CA ARG A 12 -8.17 11.53 3.81
C ARG A 12 -9.18 12.47 4.46
N ARG A 13 -9.06 12.73 5.77
CA ARG A 13 -9.91 13.71 6.48
C ARG A 13 -9.73 15.14 5.96
N ARG A 14 -8.59 15.44 5.35
CA ARG A 14 -8.24 16.75 4.81
C ARG A 14 -8.40 16.86 3.28
N GLY A 15 -8.90 15.82 2.61
CA GLY A 15 -9.04 15.79 1.15
C GLY A 15 -7.72 15.66 0.38
N ILE A 16 -6.60 15.36 1.06
CA ILE A 16 -5.28 15.30 0.44
C ILE A 16 -5.01 13.89 -0.11
N LYS A 17 -4.64 13.78 -1.38
CA LYS A 17 -4.26 12.50 -2.01
C LYS A 17 -2.88 12.07 -1.50
N SER A 18 -2.81 10.91 -0.84
CA SER A 18 -1.54 10.31 -0.43
C SER A 18 -0.90 9.52 -1.58
N ASN A 19 0.29 9.93 -2.05
CA ASN A 19 1.13 9.16 -2.99
C ASN A 19 2.11 8.19 -2.27
N ILE A 20 1.72 7.69 -1.09
CA ILE A 20 2.59 6.81 -0.29
C ILE A 20 2.52 5.40 -0.90
N PRO A 21 3.64 4.78 -1.29
CA PRO A 21 3.64 3.43 -1.85
C PRO A 21 3.15 2.41 -0.82
N VAL A 22 2.50 1.35 -1.30
CA VAL A 22 2.17 0.17 -0.48
C VAL A 22 3.04 -0.96 -0.99
N ASN A 23 3.87 -1.55 -0.11
CA ASN A 23 4.56 -2.78 -0.44
C ASN A 23 3.54 -3.93 -0.51
N LYS A 24 3.08 -4.22 -1.73
CA LYS A 24 2.07 -5.24 -2.01
C LYS A 24 2.58 -6.67 -1.74
N ARG A 25 3.90 -6.90 -1.82
CA ARG A 25 4.53 -8.22 -1.67
C ARG A 25 4.65 -8.65 -0.20
N ASN A 26 5.02 -7.73 0.70
CA ASN A 26 5.21 -8.03 2.13
C ASN A 26 3.94 -7.85 2.99
N ARG A 27 2.75 -7.95 2.38
CA ARG A 27 1.49 -7.77 3.12
C ARG A 27 1.14 -9.05 3.90
N LYS A 28 0.96 -8.92 5.22
CA LYS A 28 0.61 -10.05 6.15
C LYS A 28 -0.60 -10.88 5.69
N LYS A 29 -1.58 -10.25 5.02
CA LYS A 29 -2.74 -10.93 4.41
C LYS A 29 -2.70 -10.74 2.89
N LYS A 30 -2.22 -11.71 2.13
CA LYS A 30 -2.26 -11.66 0.65
C LYS A 30 -3.71 -11.53 0.16
N LYS A 31 -3.94 -10.93 -1.02
CA LYS A 31 -5.27 -11.01 -1.64
C LYS A 31 -5.49 -12.48 -2.03
N ILE A 32 -6.53 -13.10 -1.47
CA ILE A 32 -6.89 -14.49 -1.77
C ILE A 32 -7.28 -14.58 -3.26
N GLY A 33 -6.74 -15.55 -3.98
CA GLY A 33 -7.12 -15.86 -5.36
C GLY A 33 -6.41 -15.11 -6.49
N ARG A 34 -5.52 -14.15 -6.22
CA ARG A 34 -4.76 -13.47 -7.28
C ARG A 34 -3.27 -13.79 -7.22
N PRO A 35 -2.73 -14.59 -8.16
CA PRO A 35 -1.29 -14.69 -8.37
C PRO A 35 -0.72 -13.29 -8.63
N ILE A 36 0.30 -12.89 -7.88
CA ILE A 36 1.04 -11.66 -8.14
C ILE A 36 2.19 -12.05 -9.06
N LYS A 37 2.05 -11.75 -10.37
CA LYS A 37 3.17 -11.91 -11.31
C LYS A 37 4.31 -11.01 -10.84
N VAL A 38 5.50 -11.58 -10.76
CA VAL A 38 6.71 -10.81 -10.47
C VAL A 38 7.04 -10.13 -11.78
N ASP A 39 6.86 -8.81 -11.85
CA ASP A 39 7.47 -8.03 -12.93
C ASP A 39 8.98 -8.16 -12.71
N GLN A 40 9.66 -8.86 -13.63
CA GLN A 40 11.11 -8.76 -13.76
C GLN A 40 11.33 -7.41 -14.41
N GLU A 41 11.75 -6.43 -13.62
CA GLU A 41 12.40 -5.25 -14.17
C GLU A 41 13.77 -5.71 -14.69
N GLU A 42 14.02 -5.43 -15.97
CA GLU A 42 15.30 -5.60 -16.66
C GLU A 42 16.39 -4.73 -16.02
#